data_AF-H2CI87-F1
#
_entry.id   AF-H2CI87-F1
#
_cell.length_a   1.000
_cell.length_b   1.000
_cell.length_c   1.000
_cell.angle_alpha   90.00
_cell.angle_beta   90.00
_cell.angle_gamma   90.00
#
_symmetry.space_group_name_H-M   'P 1'
#
loop_
_entity.id
_entity.type
_entity.pdbx_description
1 polymer ?
#
loop_
_entity_poly.entity_id
_entity_poly.type
_entity_poly.pdbx_seq_one_letter_code
_entity_poly.pdbx_strand_id
1 'polypeptide(L)'
;MARDDKLLTKVLLGRSDSNIEFSDLCRLLKNLGFEERIRSSHHIYSKDGIPEILNIQPIGSKAKAYQVKQVRDLILRHHLGGISDE
;
A
#
# COMPACT_ATOMS: atom_id res chain seq x y z
N MET A 1 -10.71 -10.78 0.84
CA MET A 1 -11.77 -10.02 0.16
C MET A 1 -12.28 -8.94 1.11
N ALA A 2 -13.36 -9.11 1.88
CA ALA A 2 -14.02 -7.99 2.58
C ALA A 2 -13.16 -7.06 3.49
N ARG A 3 -12.07 -7.54 4.12
CA ARG A 3 -11.19 -6.70 4.96
C ARG A 3 -10.21 -5.88 4.12
N ASP A 4 -9.69 -6.45 3.04
CA ASP A 4 -8.71 -5.79 2.18
C ASP A 4 -9.40 -4.82 1.23
N ASP A 5 -10.62 -5.11 0.78
CA ASP A 5 -11.43 -4.20 -0.05
C ASP A 5 -11.80 -2.92 0.72
N LYS A 6 -12.13 -3.06 2.02
CA LYS A 6 -12.37 -1.91 2.92
C LYS A 6 -11.11 -1.07 3.12
N LEU A 7 -9.97 -1.73 3.27
CA LEU A 7 -8.69 -1.05 3.43
C LEU A 7 -8.28 -0.32 2.14
N LEU A 8 -8.41 -0.98 0.99
CA LEU A 8 -8.16 -0.40 -0.34
C LEU A 8 -9.05 0.84 -0.54
N THR A 9 -10.35 0.72 -0.28
CA THR A 9 -11.28 1.85 -0.34
C THR A 9 -10.83 3.00 0.57
N LYS A 10 -10.42 2.70 1.81
CA LYS A 10 -9.94 3.71 2.76
C LYS A 10 -8.67 4.42 2.27
N VAL A 11 -7.72 3.69 1.69
CA VAL A 11 -6.49 4.24 1.09
C VAL A 11 -6.81 5.11 -0.11
N LEU A 12 -7.70 4.66 -1.01
CA LEU A 12 -8.13 5.39 -2.20
C LEU A 12 -8.88 6.68 -1.87
N LEU A 13 -9.76 6.67 -0.85
CA LEU A 13 -10.48 7.86 -0.40
C LEU A 13 -9.57 8.94 0.19
N GLY A 14 -8.43 8.55 0.75
CA GLY A 14 -7.40 9.45 1.31
C GLY A 14 -7.78 10.29 2.52
N ARG A 15 -8.98 10.09 3.07
CA ARG A 15 -9.46 10.79 4.28
C ARG A 15 -8.80 10.29 5.57
N SER A 16 -7.99 9.26 5.50
CA SER A 16 -7.45 8.57 6.69
C SER A 16 -5.98 8.19 6.55
N ASP A 17 -5.20 8.93 5.75
CA ASP A 17 -3.78 8.63 5.50
C ASP A 17 -2.96 8.55 6.80
N SER A 18 -3.27 9.36 7.81
CA SER A 18 -2.62 9.33 9.13
C SER A 18 -3.10 8.20 10.05
N ASN A 19 -4.13 7.45 9.66
CA ASN A 19 -4.78 6.43 10.49
C ASN A 19 -4.89 5.08 9.77
N ILE A 20 -3.76 4.60 9.26
CA ILE A 20 -3.57 3.26 8.70
C ILE A 20 -2.51 2.53 9.52
N GLU A 21 -2.81 1.32 9.98
CA GLU A 21 -1.79 0.46 10.60
C GLU A 21 -0.74 0.08 9.56
N PHE A 22 0.53 0.10 9.96
CA PHE A 22 1.62 -0.27 9.07
C PHE A 22 1.46 -1.70 8.53
N SER A 23 1.08 -2.63 9.41
CA SER A 23 0.83 -4.04 9.06
C SER A 23 -0.29 -4.20 8.04
N ASP A 24 -1.35 -3.39 8.14
CA ASP A 24 -2.44 -3.39 7.17
C ASP A 24 -1.94 -2.88 5.80
N LEU A 25 -1.15 -1.80 5.76
CA LEU A 25 -0.56 -1.28 4.51
C LEU A 25 0.39 -2.31 3.85
N CYS A 26 1.23 -2.98 4.64
CA CYS A 26 2.10 -4.06 4.18
C CYS A 26 1.28 -5.23 3.59
N ARG A 27 0.19 -5.62 4.25
CA ARG A 27 -0.71 -6.67 3.75
C ARG A 27 -1.36 -6.27 2.43
N LEU A 28 -1.82 -5.01 2.31
CA LEU A 28 -2.39 -4.50 1.06
C LEU A 28 -1.40 -4.61 -0.10
N LEU A 29 -0.15 -4.18 0.09
CA LEU A 29 0.89 -4.26 -0.96
C LEU A 29 1.16 -5.70 -1.38
N LYS A 30 1.25 -6.64 -0.43
CA LYS A 30 1.41 -8.08 -0.74
C LYS A 30 0.24 -8.63 -1.55
N ASN A 31 -0.99 -8.26 -1.18
CA ASN A 31 -2.19 -8.69 -1.90
C ASN A 31 -2.30 -8.10 -3.31
N LEU A 32 -1.77 -6.89 -3.52
CA LEU A 32 -1.61 -6.30 -4.85
C LEU A 32 -0.47 -6.96 -5.65
N GLY A 33 0.20 -7.96 -5.08
CA GLY A 33 1.27 -8.74 -5.71
C GLY A 33 2.59 -8.01 -5.77
N PHE A 34 2.90 -7.15 -4.80
CA PHE A 34 4.26 -6.67 -4.56
C PHE A 34 5.06 -7.69 -3.76
N GLU A 35 6.31 -7.86 -4.13
CA GLU A 35 7.31 -8.60 -3.36
C GLU A 35 7.88 -7.71 -2.26
N GLU A 36 8.10 -8.29 -1.08
CA GLU A 36 8.66 -7.58 0.07
C GLU A 36 10.11 -7.99 0.31
N ARG A 37 10.97 -6.99 0.48
CA ARG A 37 12.32 -7.15 1.00
C ARG A 37 12.50 -6.27 2.23
N ILE A 38 12.94 -6.86 3.34
CA ILE A 38 13.16 -6.14 4.60
C ILE A 38 14.65 -5.87 4.78
N ARG A 39 14.99 -4.61 5.08
CA ARG A 39 16.35 -4.19 5.47
C ARG A 39 16.26 -3.30 6.71
N SER A 40 16.61 -3.84 7.87
CA SER A 40 16.37 -3.19 9.17
C SER A 40 14.87 -2.87 9.35
N SER A 41 14.50 -1.64 9.70
CA SER A 41 13.10 -1.21 9.83
C SER A 41 12.44 -0.79 8.50
N HIS A 42 13.18 -0.85 7.39
CA HIS A 42 12.67 -0.49 6.07
C HIS A 42 12.10 -1.71 5.36
N HIS A 43 10.88 -1.57 4.87
CA HIS A 43 10.19 -2.54 4.03
C HIS A 43 10.18 -2.00 2.61
N ILE A 44 10.92 -2.67 1.73
CA ILE A 44 11.05 -2.32 0.33
C ILE A 44 10.07 -3.20 -0.45
N TYR A 45 9.25 -2.58 -1.31
CA TYR A 45 8.30 -3.27 -2.17
C TYR A 45 8.57 -2.97 -3.64
N SER A 46 8.57 -4.02 -4.44
CA SER A 46 8.68 -3.97 -5.90
C SER A 46 7.70 -4.94 -6.53
N LYS A 47 7.27 -4.67 -7.76
CA LYS A 47 6.37 -5.55 -8.51
C LYS A 47 6.80 -5.59 -9.96
N ASP A 48 6.84 -6.76 -10.57
CA ASP A 48 7.14 -6.89 -11.99
C ASP A 48 6.12 -6.10 -12.83
N GLY A 49 6.62 -5.40 -13.85
CA GLY A 49 5.81 -4.48 -14.66
C GLY A 49 5.53 -3.11 -14.01
N ILE A 50 5.97 -2.85 -12.78
CA ILE A 50 5.88 -1.53 -12.13
C ILE A 50 7.28 -1.01 -11.82
N PRO A 51 7.72 0.11 -12.45
CA PRO A 51 9.07 0.62 -12.27
C PRO A 51 9.29 1.28 -10.89
N GLU A 52 8.23 1.73 -10.21
CA GLU A 52 8.34 2.38 -8.91
C GLU A 52 8.61 1.38 -7.77
N ILE A 53 9.71 1.61 -7.06
CA ILE A 53 10.04 0.90 -5.82
C ILE A 53 9.54 1.72 -4.63
N LEU A 54 8.73 1.09 -3.77
CA LEU A 54 8.29 1.69 -2.51
C LEU A 54 9.28 1.33 -1.40
N ASN A 55 9.66 2.30 -0.58
CA ASN A 55 10.44 2.06 0.64
C ASN A 55 9.67 2.67 1.81
N ILE A 56 8.96 1.80 2.56
CA ILE A 56 8.11 2.21 3.66
C ILE A 56 8.69 1.83 5.02
N GLN A 57 8.36 2.61 6.04
CA GLN A 57 8.87 2.42 7.40
C GLN A 57 7.76 2.76 8.40
N PRO A 58 7.55 1.95 9.44
CA PRO A 58 6.55 2.27 10.45
C PRO A 58 6.92 3.53 11.26
N ILE A 59 5.90 4.15 11.85
CA ILE A 59 6.02 5.06 12.99
C ILE A 59 5.17 4.49 14.14
N GLY A 60 5.83 3.81 15.08
CA GLY A 60 5.12 2.96 16.05
C GLY A 60 4.36 1.84 15.33
N SER A 61 3.05 1.73 15.55
CA SER A 61 2.19 0.77 14.84
C SER A 61 1.65 1.28 13.50
N LYS A 62 1.78 2.58 13.22
CA LYS A 62 1.12 3.24 12.08
C LYS A 62 2.04 3.37 10.88
N ALA A 63 1.44 3.45 9.70
CA ALA A 63 2.13 3.94 8.51
C ALA A 63 2.25 5.47 8.56
N LYS A 64 3.33 6.01 7.97
CA LYS A 64 3.46 7.47 7.82
C LYS A 64 2.46 7.94 6.75
N ALA A 65 1.74 9.03 7.00
CA ALA A 65 0.67 9.51 6.11
C ALA A 65 1.14 9.73 4.66
N TYR A 66 2.35 10.25 4.47
CA TYR A 66 2.91 10.43 3.13
C TYR A 66 3.19 9.11 2.42
N GLN A 67 3.52 8.02 3.14
CA GLN A 67 3.72 6.70 2.56
C GLN A 67 2.40 6.08 2.14
N VAL A 68 1.33 6.30 2.91
CA VAL A 68 -0.03 5.91 2.50
C VAL A 68 -0.43 6.66 1.22
N LYS A 69 -0.16 7.97 1.15
CA LYS A 69 -0.36 8.76 -0.08
C LYS A 69 0.45 8.21 -1.25
N GLN A 70 1.73 7.90 -1.06
CA GLN A 70 2.57 7.31 -2.12
C GLN A 70 1.99 6.00 -2.64
N VAL A 71 1.51 5.13 -1.74
CA VAL A 71 0.84 3.88 -2.11
C VAL A 71 -0.45 4.16 -2.88
N ARG A 72 -1.30 5.09 -2.43
CA ARG A 72 -2.51 5.50 -3.18
C ARG A 72 -2.16 5.98 -4.59
N ASP A 73 -1.22 6.89 -4.71
CA ASP A 73 -0.86 7.50 -5.99
C ASP A 73 -0.33 6.44 -6.97
N LEU A 74 0.42 5.45 -6.47
CA LEU A 74 0.89 4.31 -7.25
C LEU A 74 -0.27 3.41 -7.69
N ILE A 75 -1.20 3.07 -6.77
CA ILE A 75 -2.39 2.27 -7.07
C ILE A 75 -3.21 2.92 -8.19
N LEU A 76 -3.45 4.22 -8.11
CA LEU A 76 -4.20 4.98 -9.11
C LEU A 76 -3.48 5.03 -10.46
N ARG A 77 -2.16 5.25 -10.45
CA ARG A 77 -1.36 5.34 -11.69
C ARG A 77 -1.37 4.03 -12.49
N HIS A 78 -1.30 2.91 -11.78
CA HIS A 78 -1.17 1.57 -12.39
C HIS A 78 -2.46 0.75 -12.35
N HIS A 79 -3.60 1.38 -12.00
CA HIS A 79 -4.92 0.73 -11.91
C HIS A 79 -4.90 -0.57 -11.10
N LEU A 80 -4.18 -0.56 -9.98
CA LEU A 80 -4.03 -1.74 -9.12
C LEU A 80 -5.27 -1.94 -8.24
N GLY A 81 -5.57 -3.20 -7.91
CA GLY A 81 -6.66 -3.51 -6.99
C GLY A 81 -8.00 -3.78 -7.66
N GLY A 82 -8.02 -3.93 -9.00
CA GLY A 82 -9.10 -4.58 -9.74
C GLY A 82 -10.49 -4.04 -9.41
N ILE A 83 -10.82 -2.87 -9.96
CA ILE A 83 -12.15 -2.76 -10.55
C ILE A 83 -11.99 -3.39 -11.92
N SER A 84 -12.15 -4.71 -12.01
CA SER A 84 -12.39 -5.31 -13.31
C SER A 84 -13.74 -4.77 -13.75
N ASP A 85 -13.75 -3.87 -14.74
CA ASP A 85 -14.91 -3.68 -15.60
C ASP A 85 -15.12 -5.00 -16.34
N GLU A 86 -15.87 -5.91 -15.71
CA GLU A 86 -16.58 -6.99 -16.38
C GLU A 86 -18.07 -6.87 -16.06
#